data_AF-A0A251RVD6-F1
#
_entry.id   AF-A0A251RVD6-F1
#
_cell.length_a   1.000
_cell.length_b   1.000
_cell.length_c   1.000
_cell.angle_alpha   90.00
_cell.angle_beta   90.00
_cell.angle_gamma   90.00
#
_symmetry.space_group_name_H-M   'P 1'
#
loop_
_entity.id
_entity.type
_entity.pdbx_description
1 polymer ?
#
loop_
_entity_poly.entity_id
_entity_poly.type
_entity_poly.pdbx_seq_one_letter_code
_entity_poly.pdbx_strand_id
1 'polypeptide(L)'
;MMEDGVRNSFTKLYTIRAPDARIKGVREFRKSGEPVIEVIEDDRKAISLVVYEPNLKRISNLGISRGTNYVGQFFVHSYMETLLLLDQPSLTIFDDGKRYVESL
;
A
#
# COMPACT_ATOMS: atom_id res chain seq x y z
N MET A 1 -23.83 -5.07 6.57
CA MET A 1 -24.63 -5.57 7.70
C MET A 1 -24.54 -7.09 7.62
N MET A 2 -23.98 -7.74 8.65
CA MET A 2 -23.91 -9.21 8.72
C MET A 2 -25.08 -9.66 9.59
N GLU A 3 -25.99 -10.46 9.04
CA GLU A 3 -27.22 -10.85 9.76
C GLU A 3 -27.05 -12.05 10.70
N ASP A 4 -25.91 -12.76 10.72
CA ASP A 4 -25.87 -14.08 11.41
C ASP A 4 -24.63 -14.41 12.24
N GLY A 5 -23.79 -13.44 12.61
CA GLY A 5 -22.72 -13.65 13.63
C GLY A 5 -21.58 -14.62 13.25
N VAL A 6 -21.70 -15.39 12.17
CA VAL A 6 -20.62 -16.23 11.64
C VAL A 6 -19.70 -15.38 10.79
N ARG A 7 -18.47 -15.19 11.29
CA ARG A 7 -17.40 -14.55 10.53
C ARG A 7 -16.95 -15.53 9.45
N ASN A 8 -17.63 -15.52 8.30
CA ASN A 8 -17.21 -16.29 7.13
C ASN A 8 -15.85 -15.78 6.64
N SER A 9 -14.77 -16.36 7.17
CA SER A 9 -13.44 -16.20 6.60
C SER A 9 -13.36 -17.08 5.37
N PHE A 10 -12.90 -16.52 4.26
CA PHE A 10 -12.59 -17.28 3.07
C PHE A 10 -11.14 -17.01 2.66
N THR A 11 -10.48 -18.03 2.14
CA THR A 11 -9.14 -17.90 1.56
C THR A 11 -9.28 -17.84 0.05
N LYS A 12 -8.82 -16.74 -0.54
CA LYS A 12 -8.79 -16.58 -2.00
C LYS A 12 -7.45 -17.06 -2.55
N LEU A 13 -7.48 -18.05 -3.43
CA LEU A 13 -6.28 -18.55 -4.12
C LEU A 13 -6.07 -17.82 -5.44
N TYR A 14 -4.82 -17.50 -5.75
CA TYR A 14 -4.41 -16.87 -7.00
C TYR A 14 -3.44 -17.78 -7.76
N THR A 15 -3.66 -17.93 -9.06
CA THR A 15 -2.69 -18.54 -9.98
C THR A 15 -2.12 -17.44 -10.86
N ILE A 16 -0.83 -17.16 -10.71
CA ILE A 16 -0.12 -16.14 -11.48
C ILE A 16 0.78 -16.86 -12.49
N ARG A 17 0.63 -16.52 -13.77
CA ARG A 17 1.51 -17.00 -14.85
C ARG A 17 2.38 -15.85 -15.31
N ALA A 18 3.69 -16.04 -15.25
CA ALA A 18 4.68 -15.10 -15.76
C ALA A 18 5.55 -15.86 -16.78
N PRO A 19 5.21 -15.83 -18.07
CA PRO A 19 5.97 -16.55 -19.09
C PRO A 19 7.36 -15.94 -19.30
N ASP A 20 7.46 -14.62 -19.23
CA ASP A 20 8.69 -13.86 -19.55
C ASP A 20 9.39 -13.30 -18.30
N ALA A 21 9.12 -13.89 -17.12
CA ALA A 21 9.74 -13.48 -15.88
C ALA A 21 9.70 -14.57 -14.80
N ARG A 22 10.68 -14.57 -13.92
CA ARG A 22 10.69 -15.42 -12.72
C ARG A 22 10.10 -14.68 -11.52
N ILE A 23 9.03 -15.23 -10.95
CA ILE A 23 8.42 -14.70 -9.73
C ILE A 23 9.34 -14.95 -8.53
N LYS A 24 9.68 -13.89 -7.80
CA LYS A 24 10.40 -13.96 -6.52
C LYS A 24 9.46 -14.07 -5.33
N GLY A 25 8.31 -13.41 -5.39
CA GLY A 25 7.30 -13.48 -4.33
C GLY A 25 6.28 -12.35 -4.41
N VAL A 26 5.16 -12.53 -3.71
CA VAL A 26 4.16 -11.49 -3.50
C VAL A 26 4.67 -10.57 -2.38
N ARG A 27 4.57 -9.25 -2.59
CA ARG A 27 5.00 -8.22 -1.63
C ARG A 27 3.82 -7.66 -0.84
N GLU A 28 2.72 -7.37 -1.52
CA GLU A 28 1.51 -6.83 -0.89
C GLU A 28 0.30 -7.04 -1.81
N PHE A 29 -0.87 -6.57 -1.38
CA PHE A 29 -2.07 -6.43 -2.19
C PHE A 29 -2.47 -4.96 -2.26
N ARG A 30 -2.91 -4.50 -3.43
CA ARG A 30 -3.53 -3.18 -3.56
C ARG A 30 -4.85 -3.16 -2.79
N LYS A 31 -5.35 -1.96 -2.48
CA LYS A 31 -6.70 -1.77 -1.88
C LYS A 31 -7.81 -2.43 -2.72
N SER A 32 -7.64 -2.51 -4.04
CA SER A 32 -8.53 -3.19 -4.98
C SER A 32 -8.37 -4.72 -5.03
N GLY A 33 -7.38 -5.27 -4.33
CA GLY A 33 -7.17 -6.70 -4.13
C GLY A 33 -6.20 -7.37 -5.10
N GLU A 34 -5.63 -6.65 -6.07
CA GLU A 34 -4.60 -7.19 -6.97
C GLU A 34 -3.28 -7.37 -6.23
N PRO A 35 -2.61 -8.52 -6.36
CA PRO A 35 -1.28 -8.73 -5.78
C PRO A 35 -0.22 -7.89 -6.49
N VAL A 36 0.67 -7.33 -5.67
CA VAL A 36 1.93 -6.70 -6.06
C VAL A 36 3.04 -7.72 -5.90
N ILE A 37 3.81 -7.96 -6.97
CA ILE A 37 4.73 -9.09 -7.09
C ILE A 37 6.12 -8.57 -7.46
N GLU A 38 7.15 -9.15 -6.85
CA GLU A 38 8.52 -8.97 -7.29
C GLU A 38 8.88 -10.04 -8.32
N VAL A 39 9.39 -9.61 -9.47
CA VAL A 39 9.80 -10.51 -10.57
C VAL A 39 11.23 -10.21 -11.01
N ILE A 40 11.93 -11.22 -11.48
CA ILE A 40 13.19 -11.09 -12.21
C ILE A 40 12.84 -11.17 -13.70
N GLU A 41 13.19 -10.15 -14.46
CA GLU A 41 12.95 -10.09 -15.89
C GLU A 41 13.78 -11.17 -16.61
N ASP A 42 13.29 -11.67 -17.75
CA ASP A 42 13.90 -12.78 -18.48
C ASP A 42 15.35 -12.52 -18.92
N ASP A 43 15.69 -11.28 -19.24
CA ASP A 43 17.05 -10.88 -19.57
C ASP A 43 17.99 -10.87 -18.34
N ARG A 44 17.43 -11.11 -17.15
CA ARG A 44 18.08 -11.13 -15.84
C ARG A 44 18.89 -9.86 -15.54
N LYS A 45 18.53 -8.74 -16.14
CA LYS A 45 19.18 -7.45 -15.87
C LYS A 45 18.46 -6.65 -14.80
N ALA A 46 17.15 -6.85 -14.67
CA ALA A 46 16.33 -6.13 -13.71
C ALA A 46 15.47 -7.03 -12.82
N ILE A 47 15.22 -6.51 -11.62
CA ILE A 47 14.21 -6.96 -10.68
C ILE A 47 13.18 -5.84 -10.61
N SER A 48 11.92 -6.17 -10.88
CA SER A 48 10.85 -5.18 -11.03
C SER A 48 9.67 -5.51 -10.13
N LEU A 49 8.99 -4.45 -9.68
CA LEU A 49 7.71 -4.56 -8.99
C LEU A 49 6.59 -4.45 -10.03
N VAL A 50 5.70 -5.43 -10.03
CA VAL A 50 4.60 -5.53 -11.00
C VAL A 50 3.27 -5.82 -10.29
N VAL A 51 2.17 -5.46 -10.93
CA VAL A 51 0.81 -5.81 -10.47
C VAL A 51 0.26 -6.90 -11.37
N TYR A 52 -0.32 -7.94 -10.78
CA TYR A 52 -1.07 -8.93 -11.54
C TYR A 52 -2.57 -8.67 -11.43
N GLU A 53 -3.20 -8.39 -12.57
CA GLU A 53 -4.64 -8.21 -12.70
C GLU A 53 -5.30 -9.57 -12.95
N PRO A 54 -5.99 -10.17 -11.96
CA PRO A 54 -6.43 -11.57 -12.06
C PRO A 54 -7.49 -11.81 -13.14
N ASN A 55 -8.38 -10.84 -13.36
CA ASN A 55 -9.47 -10.93 -14.33
C ASN A 55 -8.95 -10.92 -15.77
N LEU A 56 -7.91 -10.13 -16.04
CA LEU A 56 -7.29 -10.01 -17.36
C LEU A 56 -6.09 -10.96 -17.54
N LYS A 57 -5.67 -11.64 -16.47
CA LYS A 57 -4.43 -12.45 -16.42
C LYS A 57 -3.22 -11.66 -16.92
N ARG A 58 -3.19 -10.36 -16.64
CA ARG A 58 -2.19 -9.42 -17.16
C ARG A 58 -1.24 -8.99 -16.05
N ILE A 59 0.02 -8.83 -16.40
CA ILE A 59 1.03 -8.23 -15.54
C ILE A 59 1.31 -6.82 -16.05
N SER A 60 1.31 -5.84 -15.15
CA SER A 60 1.65 -4.44 -15.45
C SER A 60 2.81 -3.98 -14.57
N ASN A 61 3.80 -3.30 -15.17
CA ASN A 61 4.96 -2.79 -14.44
C ASN A 61 4.59 -1.50 -13.70
N LEU A 62 5.04 -1.36 -12.44
CA LEU A 62 4.80 -0.18 -11.61
C LEU A 62 5.82 0.96 -11.82
N GLY A 63 6.79 0.78 -12.72
CA GLY A 63 7.89 1.70 -12.95
C GLY A 63 8.98 1.63 -11.87
N ILE A 64 8.94 0.62 -11.01
CA ILE A 64 9.90 0.42 -9.92
C ILE A 64 10.77 -0.79 -10.25
N SER A 65 12.03 -0.54 -10.59
CA SER A 65 12.99 -1.58 -10.98
C SER A 65 14.37 -1.31 -10.40
N ARG A 66 15.14 -2.37 -10.20
CA ARG A 66 16.56 -2.30 -9.78
C ARG A 66 17.39 -3.30 -10.57
N GLY A 67 18.65 -2.97 -10.83
CA GLY A 67 19.60 -3.91 -11.43
C GLY A 67 19.78 -5.19 -10.60
N THR A 68 20.05 -6.31 -11.25
CA THR A 68 20.27 -7.61 -10.58
C THR A 68 21.57 -7.69 -9.78
N ASN A 69 22.52 -6.78 -10.02
CA ASN A 69 23.78 -6.69 -9.28
C ASN A 69 23.60 -6.30 -7.81
N TYR A 70 22.42 -5.79 -7.44
CA TYR A 70 22.09 -5.47 -6.07
C TYR A 70 21.44 -6.67 -5.40
N VAL A 71 22.01 -7.10 -4.27
CA VAL A 71 21.43 -8.15 -3.42
C VAL A 71 20.39 -7.50 -2.50
N GLY A 72 19.14 -7.92 -2.58
CA GLY A 72 18.03 -7.35 -1.80
C GLY A 72 16.66 -7.66 -2.38
N GLN A 73 15.63 -7.28 -1.65
CA GLN A 73 14.22 -7.45 -2.00
C GLN A 73 13.52 -6.09 -1.91
N PHE A 74 12.41 -5.93 -2.62
CA PHE A 74 11.52 -4.80 -2.37
C PHE A 74 10.76 -5.02 -1.07
N PHE A 75 10.66 -3.96 -0.27
CA PHE A 75 9.79 -3.89 0.89
C PHE A 75 8.64 -2.94 0.52
N VAL A 76 7.42 -3.48 0.51
CA VAL A 76 6.21 -2.73 0.21
C VAL A 76 5.34 -2.80 1.46
N HIS A 77 4.93 -1.63 1.95
CA HIS A 77 4.15 -1.50 3.18
C HIS A 77 2.95 -0.62 2.92
N SER A 78 1.79 -1.04 3.42
CA SER A 78 0.61 -0.21 3.55
C SER A 78 0.95 1.01 4.37
N TYR A 79 0.97 2.16 3.70
CA TYR A 79 1.10 3.45 4.34
C TYR A 79 -0.31 4.01 4.61
N MET A 80 -0.51 4.53 5.81
CA MET A 80 -1.71 5.25 6.20
C MET A 80 -1.26 6.63 6.67
N GLU A 81 -1.55 7.66 5.89
CA GLU A 81 -1.38 9.04 6.32
C GLU A 81 -2.35 9.34 7.46
N THR A 82 -1.82 9.81 8.60
CA THR A 82 -2.64 10.39 9.67
C THR A 82 -2.51 11.90 9.60
N LEU A 83 -3.58 12.59 9.20
CA LEU A 83 -3.67 14.04 9.33
C LEU A 83 -3.98 14.39 10.78
N LEU A 84 -3.01 14.96 11.50
CA LEU A 84 -3.22 15.53 12.82
C LEU A 84 -3.48 17.03 12.67
N LEU A 85 -4.72 17.47 12.91
CA LEU A 85 -5.03 18.87 13.09
C LEU A 85 -4.70 19.24 14.54
N LEU A 86 -3.57 19.90 14.74
CA LEU A 86 -3.26 20.51 16.03
C LEU A 86 -4.14 21.77 16.16
N ASP A 87 -5.26 21.64 16.86
CA ASP A 87 -5.99 22.81 17.34
C ASP A 87 -5.08 23.50 18.36
N GLN A 88 -4.56 24.67 18.04
CA GLN A 88 -4.00 25.53 19.06
C GLN A 88 -5.17 25.99 19.93
N PRO A 89 -5.19 25.71 21.24
CA PRO A 89 -6.16 26.37 22.10
C PRO A 89 -5.85 27.86 22.00
N SER A 90 -6.72 28.62 21.33
CA SER A 90 -6.70 30.06 21.53
C SER A 90 -6.97 30.26 23.01
N LEU A 91 -5.97 30.75 23.75
CA LEU A 91 -6.13 31.25 25.13
C LEU A 91 -6.96 32.54 25.11
N THR A 92 -8.05 32.56 24.34
CA THR A 92 -8.95 33.69 24.20
C THR A 92 -10.26 33.28 24.84
N ILE A 93 -10.36 33.53 26.14
CA ILE A 93 -11.64 33.51 26.84
C ILE A 93 -12.43 34.71 26.32
N PHE A 94 -13.55 34.45 25.66
CA PHE A 94 -14.53 35.48 25.35
C PHE A 94 -15.50 35.56 26.52
N ASP A 95 -15.29 36.55 27.39
CA ASP A 95 -16.30 36.97 28.36
C ASP A 95 -16.98 38.23 27.82
N ASP A 96 -18.29 38.14 27.65
CA ASP A 96 -19.19 39.23 27.26
C ASP A 96 -18.69 40.13 26.10
N GLY A 97 -18.13 39.51 25.05
CA GLY A 97 -17.71 40.19 23.83
C GLY A 97 -16.39 40.96 23.90
N LYS A 98 -15.62 40.87 24.99
CA LYS A 98 -14.29 41.47 25.11
C LYS A 98 -13.18 40.42 25.07
N ARG A 99 -12.10 40.73 24.32
CA ARG A 99 -10.92 39.87 24.20
C ARG A 99 -9.93 40.19 25.32
N TYR A 100 -9.51 39.16 26.04
CA TYR A 100 -8.40 39.21 26.99
C TYR A 100 -7.31 38.25 26.52
N VAL A 101 -6.05 38.65 26.68
CA VAL A 101 -4.88 37.78 26.47
C VAL A 101 -4.26 37.55 27.84
N GLU A 102 -4.24 36.30 28.29
CA GLU A 102 -3.48 35.95 29.49
C GLU A 102 -1.99 35.98 29.15
N SER A 103 -1.25 36.90 29.80
CA SER A 103 0.21 36.83 29.89
C SER A 103 0.56 36.02 31.14
N LEU A 104 1.36 34.96 30.95
CA LEU A 104 1.92 34.08 31.99
C LEU A 104 2.67 34.85 33.08
#